data_AF-A0A285BGN7-F1
#
_entry.id   AF-A0A285BGN7-F1
#
_cell.length_a   1.000
_cell.length_b   1.000
_cell.length_c   1.000
_cell.angle_alpha   90.00
_cell.angle_beta   90.00
_cell.angle_gamma   90.00
#
_symmetry.space_group_name_H-M   'P 1'
#
loop_
_entity.id
_entity.type
_entity.pdbx_description
1 polymer ?
#
loop_
_entity_poly.entity_id
_entity_poly.type
_entity_poly.pdbx_seq_one_letter_code
_entity_poly.pdbx_strand_id
1 'polypeptide(L)'
;MIKFVKWASGRIRGIIGVKLDEIDFLKIVTLKGDDLPVDFLLPVLDAALGEDWKNKAEEMFLSRGYPWKVKVTTGMSGRSDYFLIEKINEEFNYSPVTAHIHISMSGALNEGIYVDLSKLSPLLNKILEDCVSCSPSYLEVIDPKEEGPFNEPSTPSGLLETVDAIKSIKVLSGND
;
A
#
# COMPACT_ATOMS: atom_id res chain seq x y z
N MET A 1 9.53 -8.72 -4.04
CA MET A 1 8.58 -8.38 -5.13
C MET A 1 7.97 -7.00 -4.89
N ILE A 2 7.77 -6.22 -5.96
CA ILE A 2 7.10 -4.90 -5.91
C ILE A 2 6.06 -4.86 -7.03
N LYS A 3 4.86 -4.38 -6.73
CA LYS A 3 3.78 -4.12 -7.68
C LYS A 3 3.22 -2.73 -7.45
N PHE A 4 2.73 -2.08 -8.51
CA PHE A 4 1.84 -0.94 -8.40
C PHE A 4 0.42 -1.39 -8.66
N VAL A 5 -0.52 -0.95 -7.85
CA VAL A 5 -1.93 -1.26 -8.03
C VAL A 5 -2.68 0.04 -8.25
N LYS A 6 -3.23 0.20 -9.45
CA LYS A 6 -4.16 1.28 -9.76
C LYS A 6 -5.57 0.83 -9.43
N TRP A 7 -6.33 1.68 -8.75
CA TRP A 7 -7.70 1.39 -8.37
C TRP A 7 -8.58 2.61 -8.58
N ALA A 8 -9.87 2.38 -8.85
CA ALA A 8 -10.88 3.43 -8.89
C ALA A 8 -12.26 2.92 -8.47
N SER A 9 -13.02 3.76 -7.80
CA SER A 9 -14.42 3.53 -7.46
C SER A 9 -15.19 4.83 -7.41
N GLY A 10 -16.16 5.01 -8.32
CA GLY A 10 -16.92 6.26 -8.43
C GLY A 10 -16.00 7.47 -8.67
N ARG A 11 -15.90 8.37 -7.68
CA ARG A 11 -15.07 9.59 -7.77
C ARG A 11 -13.68 9.45 -7.16
N ILE A 12 -13.44 8.39 -6.38
CA ILE A 12 -12.15 8.16 -5.72
C ILE A 12 -11.27 7.25 -6.56
N ARG A 13 -9.96 7.53 -6.56
CA ARG A 13 -8.97 6.77 -7.33
C ARG A 13 -7.57 6.97 -6.76
N GLY A 14 -6.76 5.93 -6.89
CA GLY A 14 -5.39 5.99 -6.41
C GLY A 14 -4.47 5.01 -7.12
N ILE A 15 -3.18 5.21 -6.87
CA ILE A 15 -2.11 4.26 -7.18
C ILE A 15 -1.41 3.99 -5.87
N ILE A 16 -1.34 2.72 -5.50
CA ILE A 16 -0.59 2.27 -4.32
C ILE A 16 0.59 1.40 -4.76
N GLY A 17 1.66 1.45 -3.97
CA GLY A 17 2.78 0.52 -4.08
C GLY A 17 2.58 -0.60 -3.08
N VAL A 18 2.68 -1.84 -3.54
CA VAL A 18 2.68 -3.05 -2.72
C VAL A 18 4.04 -3.71 -2.87
N LYS A 19 4.77 -3.88 -1.76
CA LYS A 19 6.05 -4.55 -1.73
C LYS A 19 6.00 -5.67 -0.70
N LEU A 20 6.37 -6.87 -1.09
CA LEU A 20 6.72 -7.96 -0.19
C LEU A 20 8.22 -8.21 -0.36
N ASP A 21 9.02 -7.92 0.66
CA ASP A 21 10.47 -8.09 0.58
C ASP A 21 10.92 -9.54 0.80
N GLU A 22 12.23 -9.77 0.78
CA GLU A 22 12.81 -11.12 0.88
C GLU A 22 12.68 -11.76 2.26
N ILE A 23 12.39 -10.95 3.29
CA ILE A 23 12.17 -11.40 4.67
C ILE A 23 10.68 -11.38 5.04
N ASP A 24 9.81 -11.40 4.03
CA ASP A 24 8.35 -11.44 4.17
C ASP A 24 7.73 -10.24 4.92
N PHE A 25 8.35 -9.06 4.83
CA PHE A 25 7.71 -7.82 5.24
C PHE A 25 6.88 -7.23 4.11
N LEU A 26 5.59 -7.06 4.40
CA LEU A 26 4.64 -6.37 3.54
C LEU A 26 4.66 -4.87 3.81
N LYS A 27 4.86 -4.09 2.75
CA LYS A 27 4.71 -2.64 2.72
C LYS A 27 3.64 -2.23 1.71
N ILE A 28 2.65 -1.46 2.15
CA ILE A 28 1.67 -0.79 1.29
C ILE A 28 1.78 0.71 1.51
N VAL A 29 1.90 1.48 0.42
CA VAL A 29 1.96 2.96 0.48
C VAL A 29 1.12 3.58 -0.63
N THR A 30 0.48 4.72 -0.33
CA THR A 30 -0.13 5.57 -1.37
C THR A 30 0.97 6.25 -2.18
N LEU A 31 1.00 6.03 -3.50
CA LEU A 31 1.94 6.68 -4.41
C LEU A 31 1.32 7.92 -5.08
N LYS A 32 0.01 7.88 -5.36
CA LYS A 32 -0.72 8.98 -6.00
C LYS A 32 -2.22 8.86 -5.77
N GLY A 33 -2.91 9.99 -5.66
CA GLY A 33 -4.36 10.05 -5.57
C GLY A 33 -4.85 9.89 -4.13
N ASP A 34 -6.05 9.33 -3.98
CA ASP A 34 -6.67 9.10 -2.68
C ASP A 34 -5.99 7.94 -1.93
N ASP A 35 -6.09 7.94 -0.60
CA ASP A 35 -5.68 6.81 0.23
C ASP A 35 -6.60 5.61 0.00
N LEU A 36 -6.03 4.40 0.07
CA LEU A 36 -6.80 3.18 -0.16
C LEU A 36 -7.89 3.00 0.91
N PRO A 37 -9.18 2.94 0.55
CA PRO A 37 -10.23 2.53 1.47
C PRO A 37 -9.96 1.10 1.96
N VAL A 38 -10.12 0.87 3.26
CA VAL A 38 -9.80 -0.43 3.88
C VAL A 38 -10.62 -1.57 3.27
N ASP A 39 -11.84 -1.29 2.82
CA ASP A 39 -12.71 -2.28 2.20
C ASP A 39 -12.10 -2.89 0.92
N PHE A 40 -11.21 -2.16 0.25
CA PHE A 40 -10.48 -2.60 -0.95
C PHE A 40 -9.18 -3.33 -0.64
N LEU A 41 -8.76 -3.40 0.64
CA LEU A 41 -7.47 -3.97 1.04
C LEU A 41 -7.31 -5.43 0.60
N LEU A 42 -8.30 -6.28 0.86
CA LEU A 42 -8.22 -7.69 0.51
C LEU A 42 -8.15 -7.91 -1.03
N PRO A 43 -9.03 -7.32 -1.86
CA PRO A 43 -8.90 -7.40 -3.32
C PRO A 43 -7.56 -6.89 -3.86
N VAL A 44 -7.02 -5.82 -3.26
CA VAL A 44 -5.70 -5.30 -3.60
C VAL A 44 -4.60 -6.31 -3.29
N LEU A 45 -4.64 -6.93 -2.12
CA LEU A 45 -3.66 -7.93 -1.70
C LEU A 45 -3.73 -9.16 -2.60
N ASP A 46 -4.93 -9.66 -2.88
CA ASP A 46 -5.15 -10.80 -3.78
C ASP A 46 -4.60 -10.52 -5.18
N ALA A 47 -4.84 -9.32 -5.71
CA ALA A 47 -4.32 -8.94 -7.03
C ALA A 47 -2.79 -8.77 -7.05
N ALA A 48 -2.21 -8.16 -6.02
CA ALA A 48 -0.77 -7.86 -5.98
C ALA A 48 0.10 -9.07 -5.61
N LEU A 49 -0.36 -9.89 -4.67
CA LEU A 49 0.42 -10.97 -4.08
C LEU A 49 0.13 -12.36 -4.69
N GLY A 50 -0.98 -12.52 -5.42
CA GLY A 50 -1.36 -13.77 -6.10
C GLY A 50 -2.27 -14.67 -5.26
N GLU A 51 -2.37 -15.95 -5.58
CA GLU A 51 -3.36 -16.85 -4.97
C GLU A 51 -2.92 -17.44 -3.61
N ASP A 52 -1.62 -17.61 -3.38
CA ASP A 52 -1.09 -18.37 -2.23
C ASP A 52 -0.70 -17.55 -0.99
N TRP A 53 -0.72 -16.22 -1.07
CA TRP A 53 -0.19 -15.38 0.02
C TRP A 53 -0.96 -15.57 1.33
N LYS A 54 -2.27 -15.85 1.26
CA LYS A 54 -3.13 -16.09 2.43
C LYS A 54 -2.72 -17.36 3.17
N ASN A 55 -2.50 -18.45 2.44
CA ASN A 55 -2.03 -19.72 3.01
C ASN A 55 -0.65 -19.53 3.63
N LYS A 56 0.26 -18.86 2.90
CA LYS A 56 1.61 -18.55 3.42
C LYS A 56 1.54 -17.71 4.71
N ALA A 57 0.74 -16.65 4.72
CA ALA A 57 0.58 -15.78 5.88
C ALA A 57 0.05 -16.56 7.10
N GLU A 58 -0.96 -17.42 6.90
CA GLU A 58 -1.53 -18.26 7.95
C GLU A 58 -0.56 -19.33 8.45
N GLU A 59 0.16 -20.02 7.57
CA GLU A 59 1.19 -21.00 7.95
C GLU A 59 2.29 -20.35 8.79
N MET A 60 2.80 -19.20 8.34
CA MET A 60 3.78 -18.42 9.10
C MET A 60 3.22 -17.98 10.45
N PHE A 61 1.95 -17.55 10.50
CA PHE A 61 1.29 -17.16 11.73
C PHE A 61 1.13 -18.33 12.71
N LEU A 62 0.74 -19.50 12.23
CA LEU A 62 0.59 -20.72 13.03
C LEU A 62 1.93 -21.24 13.56
N SER A 63 3.04 -20.97 12.87
CA SER A 63 4.39 -21.37 13.29
C SER A 63 4.92 -20.63 14.52
N ARG A 64 4.21 -19.61 15.00
CA ARG A 64 4.61 -18.82 16.17
C ARG A 64 4.62 -19.63 17.47
N GLY A 65 5.40 -19.15 18.44
CA GLY A 65 5.47 -19.75 19.78
C GLY A 65 4.57 -19.13 20.84
N TYR A 66 4.04 -17.92 20.65
CA TYR A 66 3.41 -17.15 21.74
C TYR A 66 1.89 -16.99 21.59
N PRO A 67 1.12 -17.05 22.70
CA PRO A 67 -0.28 -16.61 22.72
C PRO A 67 -0.42 -15.14 22.30
N TRP A 68 -1.59 -14.75 21.82
CA TRP A 68 -1.80 -13.46 21.16
C TRP A 68 -3.24 -12.98 21.28
N LYS A 69 -3.46 -11.71 20.97
CA LYS A 69 -4.78 -11.14 20.72
C LYS A 69 -4.67 -9.92 19.81
N VAL A 70 -5.75 -9.61 19.09
CA VAL A 70 -5.91 -8.30 18.46
C VAL A 70 -6.69 -7.39 19.41
N LYS A 71 -6.12 -6.22 19.71
CA LYS A 71 -6.78 -5.15 20.45
C LYS A 71 -7.15 -4.06 19.46
N VAL A 72 -8.43 -3.72 19.41
CA VAL A 72 -8.92 -2.58 18.62
C VAL A 72 -9.13 -1.39 19.57
N THR A 73 -8.69 -0.20 19.15
CA THR A 73 -9.03 1.05 19.83
C THR A 73 -9.63 2.05 18.86
N THR A 74 -10.79 2.58 19.20
CA THR A 74 -11.46 3.63 18.41
C THR A 74 -11.25 4.98 19.08
N GLY A 75 -10.69 5.94 18.33
CA GLY A 75 -10.52 7.31 18.79
C GLY A 75 -11.83 8.09 18.76
N MET A 76 -11.91 9.21 19.49
CA MET A 76 -13.10 10.07 19.51
C MET A 76 -13.50 10.59 18.12
N SER A 77 -12.55 10.70 17.19
CA SER A 77 -12.80 11.12 15.80
C SER A 77 -13.35 10.00 14.90
N GLY A 78 -13.49 8.77 15.40
CA GLY A 78 -13.91 7.60 14.61
C GLY A 78 -12.78 6.84 13.93
N ARG A 79 -11.51 7.25 14.10
CA ARG A 79 -10.36 6.42 13.69
C ARG A 79 -10.33 5.10 14.43
N SER A 80 -9.80 4.05 13.83
CA SER A 80 -9.62 2.75 14.46
C SER A 80 -8.19 2.23 14.30
N ASP A 81 -7.59 1.82 15.41
CA ASP A 81 -6.25 1.24 15.45
C ASP A 81 -6.33 -0.24 15.85
N TYR A 82 -5.72 -1.10 15.06
CA TYR A 82 -5.70 -2.55 15.25
C TYR A 82 -4.29 -2.96 15.67
N PHE A 83 -4.15 -3.41 16.92
CA PHE A 83 -2.87 -3.81 17.49
C PHE A 83 -2.82 -5.32 17.70
N LEU A 84 -1.81 -5.97 17.13
CA LEU A 84 -1.49 -7.35 17.48
C LEU A 84 -0.60 -7.34 18.72
N ILE A 85 -1.04 -8.02 19.77
CA ILE A 85 -0.33 -8.13 21.05
C ILE A 85 0.03 -9.58 21.27
N GLU A 86 1.29 -9.86 21.59
CA GLU A 86 1.79 -11.21 21.87
C GLU A 86 2.22 -11.33 23.32
N LYS A 87 1.90 -12.45 23.96
CA LYS A 87 2.24 -12.77 25.34
C LYS A 87 3.59 -13.46 25.39
N ILE A 88 4.67 -12.68 25.33
CA ILE A 88 6.05 -13.20 25.26
C ILE A 88 6.50 -13.76 26.62
N ASN A 89 6.11 -13.11 27.72
CA ASN A 89 6.47 -13.58 29.05
C ASN A 89 5.31 -13.44 30.04
N GLU A 90 4.88 -14.57 30.59
CA GLU A 90 3.77 -14.61 31.53
C GLU A 90 4.15 -14.11 32.92
N GLU A 91 5.30 -14.55 33.43
CA GLU A 91 5.84 -14.19 34.74
C GLU A 91 5.99 -12.66 34.90
N PHE A 92 6.55 -11.99 33.89
CA PHE A 92 6.74 -10.53 33.90
C PHE A 92 5.54 -9.75 33.36
N ASN A 93 4.45 -10.43 33.04
CA ASN A 93 3.30 -9.87 32.35
C ASN A 93 3.64 -9.07 31.07
N TYR A 94 4.72 -9.41 30.39
CA TYR A 94 5.22 -8.67 29.24
C TYR A 94 4.47 -9.08 27.96
N SER A 95 3.73 -8.12 27.39
CA SER A 95 2.93 -8.33 26.18
C SER A 95 3.07 -7.17 25.20
N PRO A 96 4.12 -7.13 24.36
CA PRO A 96 4.34 -6.02 23.45
C PRO A 96 3.34 -6.02 22.29
N VAL A 97 3.18 -4.85 21.68
CA VAL A 97 2.57 -4.71 20.35
C VAL A 97 3.60 -5.14 19.32
N THR A 98 3.25 -6.11 18.49
CA THR A 98 4.15 -6.70 17.48
C THR A 98 3.77 -6.30 16.06
N ALA A 99 2.54 -5.85 15.84
CA ALA A 99 2.10 -5.23 14.58
C ALA A 99 0.94 -4.26 14.83
N HIS A 100 0.78 -3.28 13.94
CA HIS A 100 -0.24 -2.23 14.02
C HIS A 100 -0.73 -1.85 12.62
N ILE A 101 -2.05 -1.72 12.46
CA ILE A 101 -2.68 -1.12 11.29
C ILE A 101 -3.59 0.02 11.76
N HIS A 102 -3.39 1.20 11.19
CA HIS A 102 -4.21 2.37 11.40
C HIS A 102 -5.25 2.52 10.29
N ILE A 103 -6.51 2.73 10.67
CA ILE A 103 -7.58 3.13 9.76
C ILE A 103 -8.06 4.52 10.18
N SER A 104 -7.96 5.46 9.25
CA SER A 104 -8.41 6.83 9.47
C SER A 104 -9.92 6.90 9.72
N MET A 105 -10.41 8.04 10.21
CA MET A 105 -11.85 8.27 10.37
C MET A 105 -12.64 8.20 9.05
N SER A 106 -11.97 8.29 7.89
CA SER A 106 -12.61 8.13 6.58
C SER A 106 -12.62 6.69 6.09
N GLY A 107 -12.17 5.72 6.91
CA GLY A 107 -12.07 4.32 6.52
C GLY A 107 -10.93 4.02 5.56
N ALA A 108 -9.85 4.81 5.58
CA ALA A 108 -8.74 4.68 4.63
C ALA A 108 -7.38 4.43 5.32
N LEU A 109 -6.45 3.82 4.58
CA LEU A 109 -5.09 3.49 4.99
C LEU A 109 -4.10 4.64 4.69
N ASN A 110 -4.31 5.80 5.30
CA ASN A 110 -3.49 7.01 5.06
C ASN A 110 -2.04 6.89 5.59
N GLU A 111 -1.79 6.02 6.57
CA GLU A 111 -0.44 5.71 7.06
C GLU A 111 0.20 4.54 6.28
N GLY A 112 -0.55 3.90 5.38
CA GLY A 112 -0.14 2.68 4.71
C GLY A 112 -0.11 1.46 5.65
N ILE A 113 0.63 0.44 5.25
CA ILE A 113 0.88 -0.77 6.04
C ILE A 113 2.37 -1.09 6.00
N TYR A 114 2.94 -1.45 7.15
CA TYR A 114 4.29 -2.02 7.23
C TYR A 114 4.32 -3.09 8.31
N VAL A 115 4.14 -4.36 7.92
CA VAL A 115 4.02 -5.49 8.84
C VAL A 115 4.69 -6.73 8.27
N ASP A 116 5.20 -7.58 9.14
CA ASP A 116 5.58 -8.95 8.79
C ASP A 116 4.32 -9.72 8.33
N LEU A 117 4.43 -10.48 7.24
CA LEU A 117 3.32 -11.19 6.62
C LEU A 117 2.62 -12.15 7.59
N SER A 118 3.35 -12.78 8.51
CA SER A 118 2.78 -13.63 9.56
C SER A 118 1.83 -12.88 10.49
N LYS A 119 2.01 -11.57 10.65
CA LYS A 119 1.19 -10.74 11.55
C LYS A 119 -0.02 -10.15 10.84
N LEU A 120 -0.07 -10.24 9.51
CA LEU A 120 -1.15 -9.69 8.70
C LEU A 120 -2.45 -10.47 8.90
N SER A 121 -2.42 -11.81 8.88
CA SER A 121 -3.62 -12.67 8.99
C SER A 121 -4.56 -12.30 10.14
N PRO A 122 -4.12 -12.23 11.42
CA PRO A 122 -5.03 -11.89 12.51
C PRO A 122 -5.56 -10.46 12.45
N LEU A 123 -4.73 -9.51 12.02
CA LEU A 123 -5.12 -8.12 11.90
C LEU A 123 -6.16 -7.96 10.79
N LEU A 124 -5.91 -8.56 9.63
CA LEU A 124 -6.82 -8.54 8.50
C LEU A 124 -8.13 -9.24 8.81
N ASN A 125 -8.11 -10.41 9.47
CA ASN A 125 -9.34 -11.06 9.91
C ASN A 125 -10.17 -10.11 10.80
N LYS A 126 -9.53 -9.44 11.77
CA LYS A 126 -10.26 -8.52 12.64
C LYS A 126 -10.82 -7.31 11.89
N ILE A 127 -10.07 -6.77 10.93
CA ILE A 127 -10.54 -5.70 10.04
C ILE A 127 -11.73 -6.17 9.21
N LEU A 128 -11.73 -7.39 8.68
CA LEU A 128 -12.83 -7.95 7.89
C LEU A 128 -14.09 -8.27 8.71
N GLU A 129 -13.95 -8.50 10.02
CA GLU A 129 -15.09 -8.58 10.94
C GLU A 129 -15.73 -7.19 11.15
N ASP A 130 -14.91 -6.15 11.20
CA ASP A 130 -15.33 -4.78 11.53
C ASP A 130 -15.71 -3.96 10.28
N CYS A 131 -15.26 -4.34 9.09
CA CYS A 131 -15.45 -3.66 7.81
C CYS A 131 -15.86 -4.64 6.69
N VAL A 132 -16.78 -4.24 5.82
CA VAL A 132 -17.25 -5.09 4.72
C VAL A 132 -16.29 -4.96 3.54
N SER A 133 -15.55 -6.03 3.21
CA SER A 133 -14.71 -6.01 2.02
C SER A 133 -15.54 -5.88 0.74
N CYS A 134 -15.13 -4.98 -0.13
CA CYS A 134 -15.73 -4.79 -1.45
C CYS A 134 -14.66 -4.60 -2.51
N SER A 135 -14.97 -4.96 -3.75
CA SER A 135 -14.06 -4.75 -4.88
C SER A 135 -14.22 -3.33 -5.42
N PRO A 136 -13.12 -2.63 -5.75
CA PRO A 136 -13.21 -1.39 -6.50
C PRO A 136 -13.76 -1.66 -7.90
N SER A 137 -14.40 -0.66 -8.51
CA SER A 137 -14.94 -0.76 -9.88
C SER A 137 -13.87 -0.98 -10.95
N TYR A 138 -12.62 -0.63 -10.64
CA TYR A 138 -11.45 -0.83 -11.48
C TYR A 138 -10.27 -1.23 -10.59
N LEU A 139 -9.52 -2.23 -11.04
CA LEU A 139 -8.27 -2.68 -10.43
C LEU A 139 -7.31 -3.15 -11.52
N GLU A 140 -6.09 -2.60 -11.53
CA GLU A 140 -5.04 -2.98 -12.47
C GLU A 140 -3.70 -3.11 -11.72
N VAL A 141 -3.04 -4.25 -11.92
CA VAL A 141 -1.73 -4.54 -11.34
C VAL A 141 -0.66 -4.29 -12.39
N ILE A 142 0.37 -3.53 -12.02
CA ILE A 142 1.44 -3.09 -12.90
C ILE A 142 2.76 -3.50 -12.27
N ASP A 143 3.57 -4.21 -13.06
CA ASP A 143 4.96 -4.44 -12.73
C ASP A 143 5.77 -3.16 -12.94
N PRO A 144 6.48 -2.66 -11.90
CA PRO A 144 7.36 -1.52 -12.06
C PRO A 144 8.45 -1.88 -13.07
N LYS A 145 8.62 -1.02 -14.07
CA LYS A 145 9.75 -1.12 -15.00
C LYS A 145 10.88 -0.26 -14.47
N GLU A 146 12.11 -0.75 -14.59
CA GLU A 146 13.27 0.12 -14.44
C GLU A 146 13.22 1.15 -15.57
N GLU A 147 12.91 2.39 -15.20
CA GLU A 147 13.09 3.51 -16.10
C GLU A 147 14.57 3.87 -16.15
N GLY A 148 15.01 4.43 -17.28
CA GLY A 148 16.35 5.00 -17.39
C GLY A 148 16.58 6.08 -16.31
N PRO A 149 17.81 6.61 -16.22
CA PRO A 149 18.12 7.62 -15.22
C PRO A 149 17.16 8.81 -15.34
N PHE A 150 16.65 9.26 -14.20
CA PHE A 150 15.89 10.50 -14.15
C PHE A 150 16.84 11.68 -14.41
N ASN A 151 16.33 12.69 -15.11
CA ASN A 151 17.05 13.96 -15.18
C ASN A 151 17.11 14.57 -13.77
N GLU A 152 18.28 15.03 -13.37
CA GLU A 152 18.47 15.67 -12.07
C GLU A 152 17.63 16.95 -11.97
N PRO A 153 17.18 17.31 -10.76
CA PRO A 153 16.54 18.61 -10.54
C PRO A 153 17.41 19.74 -11.10
N SER A 154 16.79 20.70 -11.80
CA SER A 154 17.46 21.82 -12.49
C SER A 154 18.15 21.48 -13.82
N THR A 155 18.07 20.24 -14.31
CA THR A 155 18.42 19.93 -15.70
C THR A 155 17.41 20.63 -16.63
N PRO A 156 17.84 21.49 -17.58
CA PRO A 156 16.94 22.15 -18.51
C PRO A 156 16.12 21.13 -19.31
N SER A 157 14.85 21.43 -19.58
CA SER A 157 13.96 20.53 -20.34
C SER A 157 14.25 20.47 -21.84
N GLY A 158 15.11 21.36 -22.35
CA GLY A 158 15.39 21.49 -23.79
C GLY A 158 14.28 22.18 -24.59
N LEU A 159 13.20 22.63 -23.93
CA LEU A 159 12.04 23.20 -24.62
C LEU A 159 12.38 24.52 -25.32
N LEU A 160 13.16 25.40 -24.69
CA LEU A 160 13.51 26.71 -25.27
C LEU A 160 14.37 26.54 -26.51
N GLU A 161 15.38 25.68 -26.44
CA GLU A 161 16.26 25.32 -27.53
C GLU A 161 15.49 24.70 -28.69
N THR A 162 14.53 23.82 -28.39
CA THR A 162 13.65 23.19 -29.39
C THR A 162 12.76 24.23 -30.07
N VAL A 163 12.13 25.12 -29.30
CA VAL A 163 11.26 26.18 -29.83
C VAL A 163 12.03 27.14 -30.72
N ASP A 164 13.24 27.54 -30.32
CA ASP A 164 14.09 28.44 -31.10
C ASP A 164 14.58 27.77 -32.39
N ALA A 165 14.97 26.48 -32.33
CA ALA A 165 15.30 25.72 -33.53
C ALA A 165 14.12 25.63 -34.52
N ILE A 166 12.89 25.39 -34.04
CA ILE A 166 11.69 25.36 -34.89
C ILE A 166 11.45 26.72 -35.55
N LYS A 167 11.59 27.83 -34.80
CA LYS A 167 11.44 29.18 -35.35
C LYS A 167 12.48 29.45 -36.43
N SER A 168 13.75 29.13 -36.18
CA SER A 168 14.82 29.30 -37.15
C SER A 168 14.60 28.48 -38.43
N ILE A 169 14.09 27.25 -38.33
CA ILE A 169 13.73 26.43 -39.50
C ILE A 169 12.57 27.05 -40.28
N LYS A 170 11.54 27.57 -39.60
CA LYS A 170 10.40 28.24 -40.27
C LYS A 170 10.84 29.45 -41.07
N VAL A 171 11.69 30.31 -40.49
CA VAL A 171 12.27 31.48 -41.17
C VAL A 171 13.07 31.09 -42.41
N LEU A 172 13.79 29.96 -42.37
CA LEU A 172 14.56 29.45 -43.51
C LEU A 172 13.69 28.77 -44.60
N SER A 173 12.49 28.31 -44.25
CA SER A 173 11.58 27.61 -45.16
C SER A 173 10.61 28.51 -45.95
N GLY A 174 10.61 29.83 -45.70
CA GLY A 174 9.92 30.82 -46.54
C GLY A 174 8.38 30.80 -46.51
N ASN A 175 7.77 30.11 -45.55
CA ASN A 175 6.31 30.16 -45.33
C ASN A 175 6.01 31.14 -44.19
N ASP A 176 5.79 32.41 -44.53
CA ASP A 176 5.05 33.37 -43.70
C ASP A 176 3.53 33.19 -43.89
#